data_AF-X5R063-F1
#
_entry.id   AF-X5R063-F1
#
_cell.length_a   1.000
_cell.length_b   1.000
_cell.length_c   1.000
_cell.angle_alpha   90.00
_cell.angle_beta   90.00
_cell.angle_gamma   90.00
#
_symmetry.space_group_name_H-M   'P 1'
#
loop_
_entity.id
_entity.type
_entity.pdbx_description
1 polymer ?
#
loop_
_entity_poly.entity_id
_entity_poly.type
_entity_poly.pdbx_seq_one_letter_code
_entity_poly.pdbx_strand_id
1 'polypeptide(L)'
;MTTPKLLSVGVDIVEPELGAPAPGRLISGDPKFRTWNVEEQDGGLYAGIWEATPGKWRIEYDEWEFCHILSGVSVIAEDGGKARTVKAGDSFVLRPGFKGSWEVLETTRKEYVIKL
;
A
#
# COMPACT_ATOMS: atom_id res chain seq x y z
N MET A 1 -9.38 29.83 -6.55
CA MET A 1 -10.00 28.70 -7.29
C MET A 1 -10.67 27.81 -6.27
N THR A 2 -11.88 27.31 -6.54
CA THR A 2 -12.60 26.42 -5.62
C THR A 2 -11.96 25.04 -5.63
N THR A 3 -11.77 24.44 -4.46
CA THR A 3 -11.26 23.08 -4.34
C THR A 3 -12.19 22.10 -5.07
N PRO A 4 -11.67 21.22 -5.95
CA PRO A 4 -12.47 20.19 -6.61
C PRO A 4 -13.15 19.28 -5.56
N LYS A 5 -14.39 18.88 -5.81
CA LYS A 5 -15.14 17.95 -4.95
C LYS A 5 -15.20 16.52 -5.49
N LEU A 6 -14.66 16.32 -6.69
CA LEU A 6 -14.55 15.02 -7.36
C LEU A 6 -13.12 14.89 -7.84
N LEU A 7 -12.41 13.87 -7.35
CA LEU A 7 -11.02 13.60 -7.69
C LEU A 7 -10.95 12.30 -8.50
N SER A 8 -10.09 12.30 -9.50
CA SER A 8 -9.72 11.07 -10.21
C SER A 8 -8.53 10.45 -9.50
N VAL A 9 -8.53 9.12 -9.36
CA VAL A 9 -7.42 8.37 -8.78
C VAL A 9 -6.62 7.72 -9.91
N GLY A 10 -5.32 7.96 -9.96
CA GLY A 10 -4.47 7.48 -11.04
C GLY A 10 -3.00 7.86 -10.89
N VAL A 11 -2.13 7.18 -11.64
CA VAL A 11 -0.67 7.38 -11.63
C VAL A 11 -0.21 8.59 -12.45
N ASP A 12 -1.11 9.16 -13.22
CA ASP A 12 -0.94 10.34 -14.09
C ASP A 12 -1.53 11.61 -13.46
N ILE A 13 -2.04 11.51 -12.22
CA ILE A 13 -2.74 12.61 -11.54
C ILE A 13 -1.80 13.50 -10.72
N VAL A 14 -0.82 12.90 -10.04
CA VAL A 14 0.19 13.58 -9.23
C VAL A 14 1.57 12.98 -9.50
N GLU A 15 2.65 13.68 -9.12
CA GLU A 15 3.98 13.05 -9.12
C GLU A 15 4.09 12.04 -7.96
N PRO A 16 4.71 10.88 -8.16
CA PRO A 16 4.85 9.90 -7.10
C PRO A 16 5.90 10.31 -6.08
N GLU A 17 5.59 10.09 -4.81
CA GLU A 17 6.60 10.01 -3.76
C GLU A 17 7.35 8.69 -3.87
N LEU A 18 8.68 8.76 -3.85
CA LEU A 18 9.55 7.58 -3.89
C LEU A 18 9.85 7.10 -2.48
N GLY A 19 9.79 5.79 -2.29
CA GLY A 19 10.03 5.16 -1.01
C GLY A 19 10.70 3.80 -1.10
N ALA A 20 10.93 3.22 0.07
CA ALA A 20 11.41 1.86 0.28
C ALA A 20 10.97 1.41 1.68
N PRO A 21 11.13 0.12 2.05
CA PRO A 21 10.88 -0.30 3.43
C PRO A 21 11.71 0.51 4.42
N ALA A 22 11.13 0.81 5.58
CA ALA A 22 11.85 1.51 6.65
C ALA A 22 13.11 0.73 7.06
N PRO A 23 14.18 1.42 7.52
CA PRO A 23 15.40 0.79 7.98
C PRO A 23 15.14 -0.34 8.98
N GLY A 24 15.79 -1.50 8.78
CA GLY A 24 15.63 -2.67 9.64
C GLY A 24 14.38 -3.52 9.38
N ARG A 25 13.45 -3.10 8.50
CA ARG A 25 12.28 -3.92 8.12
C ARG A 25 12.54 -4.85 6.94
N LEU A 26 13.55 -4.60 6.12
CA LEU A 26 13.85 -5.41 4.93
C LEU A 26 14.22 -6.85 5.31
N ILE A 27 13.59 -7.82 4.63
CA ILE A 27 13.91 -9.26 4.76
C ILE A 27 14.70 -9.73 3.54
N SER A 28 14.25 -9.39 2.32
CA SER A 28 14.94 -9.78 1.09
C SER A 28 14.58 -8.89 -0.10
N GLY A 29 15.47 -8.83 -1.09
CA GLY A 29 15.31 -8.02 -2.31
C GLY A 29 15.72 -6.56 -2.12
N ASP A 30 15.32 -5.71 -3.06
CA ASP A 30 15.51 -4.25 -3.01
C ASP A 30 14.24 -3.54 -3.51
N PRO A 31 13.10 -3.68 -2.80
CA PRO A 31 11.84 -3.14 -3.24
C PRO A 31 11.86 -1.60 -3.22
N LYS A 32 11.39 -1.00 -4.31
CA LYS A 32 11.19 0.43 -4.48
C LYS A 32 9.71 0.72 -4.52
N PHE A 33 9.29 1.76 -3.81
CA PHE A 33 7.89 2.17 -3.72
C PHE A 33 7.65 3.43 -4.52
N ARG A 34 6.44 3.53 -5.06
CA ARG A 34 5.86 4.75 -5.61
C ARG A 34 4.48 4.96 -5.00
N THR A 35 4.26 6.14 -4.44
CA THR A 35 2.97 6.53 -3.87
C THR A 35 2.45 7.76 -4.58
N TRP A 36 1.29 7.65 -5.22
CA TRP A 36 0.55 8.76 -5.79
C TRP A 36 -0.57 9.12 -4.83
N ASN A 37 -0.29 10.03 -3.89
CA ASN A 37 -1.25 10.48 -2.89
C ASN A 37 -2.20 11.51 -3.52
N VAL A 38 -3.40 11.06 -3.89
CA VAL A 38 -4.39 11.87 -4.63
C VAL A 38 -5.21 12.74 -3.69
N GLU A 39 -5.43 12.27 -2.47
CA GLU A 39 -6.18 12.98 -1.44
C GLU A 39 -5.49 12.85 -0.09
N GLU A 40 -5.37 13.99 0.59
CA GLU A 40 -4.93 14.09 1.98
C GLU A 40 -5.83 15.11 2.68
N GLN A 41 -6.50 14.67 3.75
CA GLN A 41 -7.45 15.48 4.50
C GLN A 41 -7.08 15.54 5.97
N ASP A 42 -7.46 16.66 6.59
CA ASP A 42 -7.32 16.86 8.03
C ASP A 42 -7.98 15.72 8.81
N GLY A 43 -7.32 15.33 9.91
CA GLY A 43 -7.71 14.17 10.68
C GLY A 43 -7.17 12.84 10.14
N GLY A 44 -6.24 12.86 9.18
CA GLY A 44 -5.47 11.67 8.80
C GLY A 44 -6.22 10.72 7.88
N LEU A 45 -6.93 11.25 6.89
CA LEU A 45 -7.50 10.46 5.80
C LEU A 45 -6.64 10.65 4.54
N TYR A 46 -6.25 9.53 3.94
CA TYR A 46 -5.43 9.51 2.73
C TYR A 46 -6.05 8.56 1.70
N ALA A 47 -5.97 8.90 0.42
CA ALA A 47 -6.34 8.00 -0.65
C ALA A 47 -5.46 8.17 -1.89
N GLY A 48 -5.18 7.08 -2.58
CA GLY A 48 -4.28 7.14 -3.72
C GLY A 48 -3.93 5.78 -4.32
N ILE A 49 -2.86 5.79 -5.12
CA ILE A 49 -2.24 4.59 -5.68
C ILE A 49 -0.91 4.34 -4.99
N TRP A 50 -0.64 3.07 -4.68
CA TRP A 50 0.67 2.62 -4.25
C TRP A 50 1.16 1.51 -5.16
N GLU A 51 2.47 1.49 -5.42
CA GLU A 51 3.14 0.43 -6.16
C GLU A 51 4.45 0.03 -5.49
N ALA A 52 4.78 -1.25 -5.55
CA ALA A 52 6.09 -1.76 -5.16
C ALA A 52 6.66 -2.76 -6.17
N THR A 53 7.97 -2.69 -6.37
CA THR A 53 8.75 -3.73 -7.06
C THR A 53 9.00 -4.95 -6.15
N PRO A 54 9.41 -6.11 -6.71
CA PRO A 54 9.62 -7.33 -5.93
C PRO A 54 10.59 -7.19 -4.75
N GLY A 55 10.22 -7.84 -3.65
CA GLY A 55 10.94 -7.81 -2.38
C GLY A 55 10.06 -8.21 -1.21
N LYS A 56 10.66 -8.38 -0.03
CA LYS A 56 9.95 -8.78 1.19
C LYS A 56 10.42 -7.96 2.38
N TRP A 57 9.47 -7.47 3.17
CA TRP A 57 9.76 -6.70 4.37
C TRP A 57 8.72 -6.93 5.46
N ARG A 58 9.10 -6.54 6.69
CA ARG A 58 8.22 -6.49 7.85
C ARG A 58 7.28 -5.29 7.73
N ILE A 59 6.01 -5.51 8.06
CA ILE A 59 4.99 -4.47 8.13
C ILE A 59 4.37 -4.46 9.53
N GLU A 60 4.05 -3.25 9.97
CA GLU A 60 3.37 -2.95 11.23
C GLU A 60 2.47 -1.76 10.95
N TYR A 61 1.19 -1.94 11.21
CA TYR A 61 0.14 -0.98 10.91
C TYR A 61 -0.48 -0.49 12.20
N ASP A 62 -0.35 0.80 12.46
CA ASP A 62 -1.10 1.49 13.53
C ASP A 62 -2.39 2.08 12.98
N GLU A 63 -2.44 2.28 11.67
CA GLU A 63 -3.54 2.81 10.88
C GLU A 63 -4.51 1.72 10.39
N TRP A 64 -5.69 2.16 9.97
CA TRP A 64 -6.63 1.35 9.21
C TRP A 64 -6.40 1.59 7.71
N GLU A 65 -6.19 0.53 6.93
CA GLU A 65 -5.95 0.65 5.48
C GLU A 65 -6.88 -0.30 4.70
N PHE A 66 -7.70 0.25 3.80
CA PHE A 66 -8.32 -0.50 2.71
C PHE A 66 -7.35 -0.60 1.53
N CYS A 67 -7.28 -1.78 0.91
CA CYS A 67 -6.51 -2.04 -0.29
C CYS A 67 -7.37 -2.70 -1.36
N HIS A 68 -7.20 -2.27 -2.62
CA HIS A 68 -7.69 -2.98 -3.80
C HIS A 68 -6.54 -3.19 -4.79
N ILE A 69 -6.22 -4.44 -5.13
CA ILE A 69 -5.11 -4.76 -6.03
C ILE A 69 -5.53 -4.54 -7.49
N LEU A 70 -4.79 -3.70 -8.20
CA LEU A 70 -4.99 -3.43 -9.63
C LEU A 70 -4.19 -4.38 -10.51
N SER A 71 -2.96 -4.73 -10.10
CA SER A 71 -2.07 -5.62 -10.85
C SER A 71 -1.00 -6.23 -9.96
N GLY A 72 -0.34 -7.28 -10.46
CA GLY A 72 0.75 -7.96 -9.77
C GLY A 72 0.26 -8.99 -8.76
N VAL A 73 1.21 -9.47 -7.96
CA VAL A 73 0.99 -10.55 -7.00
C VAL A 73 1.81 -10.28 -5.74
N SER A 74 1.12 -10.26 -4.60
CA SER A 74 1.73 -10.16 -3.28
C SER A 74 1.27 -11.26 -2.35
N VAL A 75 2.08 -11.53 -1.32
CA VAL A 75 1.76 -12.41 -0.21
C VAL A 75 1.83 -11.59 1.08
N ILE A 76 0.74 -11.57 1.83
CA ILE A 76 0.62 -10.89 3.11
C ILE A 76 0.49 -11.97 4.19
N ALA A 77 1.36 -11.92 5.19
CA ALA A 77 1.37 -12.89 6.27
C ALA A 77 1.42 -12.19 7.63
N GLU A 78 0.38 -12.37 8.43
CA GLU A 78 0.35 -11.97 9.84
C GLU A 78 1.26 -12.88 10.67
N ASP A 79 1.86 -12.33 11.73
CA ASP A 79 2.67 -13.12 12.66
C ASP A 79 1.85 -14.25 13.31
N GLY A 80 2.31 -15.49 13.12
CA GLY A 80 1.60 -16.69 13.59
C GLY A 80 0.32 -17.03 12.80
N GLY A 81 -0.06 -16.19 11.83
CA GLY A 81 -1.21 -16.38 10.96
C GLY A 81 -0.88 -17.12 9.67
N LYS A 82 -1.93 -17.39 8.88
CA LYS A 82 -1.78 -17.98 7.54
C LYS A 82 -1.46 -16.88 6.52
N ALA A 83 -0.46 -17.13 5.69
CA ALA A 83 -0.18 -16.27 4.54
C ALA A 83 -1.35 -16.25 3.54
N ARG A 84 -1.69 -15.06 3.05
CA ARG A 84 -2.69 -14.83 2.01
C ARG A 84 -2.02 -14.25 0.77
N THR A 85 -2.19 -14.90 -0.36
CA THR A 85 -1.83 -14.34 -1.67
C THR A 85 -2.94 -13.41 -2.14
N VAL A 86 -2.57 -12.23 -2.64
CA VAL A 86 -3.46 -11.23 -3.22
C VAL A 86 -2.99 -10.87 -4.62
N LYS A 87 -3.93 -10.71 -5.55
CA LYS A 87 -3.69 -10.42 -6.97
C LYS A 87 -4.77 -9.47 -7.50
N ALA A 88 -4.65 -9.07 -8.76
CA ALA A 88 -5.61 -8.18 -9.44
C ALA A 88 -7.07 -8.57 -9.16
N GLY A 89 -7.86 -7.60 -8.70
CA GLY A 89 -9.27 -7.76 -8.33
C GLY A 89 -9.51 -8.09 -6.86
N ASP A 90 -8.49 -8.51 -6.10
CA ASP A 90 -8.65 -8.78 -4.67
C ASP A 90 -8.70 -7.47 -3.86
N SER A 91 -9.59 -7.43 -2.88
CA SER A 91 -9.66 -6.37 -1.87
C SER A 91 -9.50 -6.92 -0.46
N PHE A 92 -8.93 -6.10 0.42
CA PHE A 92 -8.75 -6.44 1.83
C PHE A 92 -8.56 -5.20 2.69
N VAL A 93 -8.61 -5.40 4.00
CA VAL A 93 -8.38 -4.36 5.00
C VAL A 93 -7.29 -4.84 5.94
N LEU A 94 -6.31 -3.98 6.20
CA LEU A 94 -5.37 -4.10 7.31
C LEU A 94 -5.88 -3.20 8.44
N ARG A 95 -5.93 -3.73 9.66
CA ARG A 95 -6.45 -3.04 10.84
C ARG A 95 -5.30 -2.62 11.75
N PRO A 96 -5.51 -1.58 12.58
CA PRO A 96 -4.57 -1.21 13.63
C PRO A 96 -4.14 -2.42 14.47
N GLY A 97 -2.84 -2.54 14.70
CA GLY A 97 -2.22 -3.66 15.41
C GLY A 97 -1.78 -4.83 14.51
N PHE A 98 -2.03 -4.78 13.20
CA PHE A 98 -1.52 -5.80 12.29
C PHE A 98 0.01 -5.79 12.27
N LYS A 99 0.62 -6.96 12.50
CA LYS A 99 2.07 -7.17 12.42
C LYS A 99 2.37 -8.41 11.58
N GLY A 100 3.33 -8.29 10.68
CA GLY A 100 3.58 -9.36 9.72
C GLY A 100 4.61 -9.01 8.66
N SER A 101 4.45 -9.61 7.49
CA SER A 101 5.28 -9.33 6.32
C SER A 101 4.43 -9.08 5.07
N TRP A 102 4.93 -8.20 4.22
CA TRP A 102 4.48 -8.01 2.85
C TRP A 102 5.59 -8.52 1.93
N GLU A 103 5.25 -9.43 1.04
CA GLU A 103 6.12 -9.95 -0.01
C GLU A 103 5.50 -9.63 -1.37
N VAL A 104 6.26 -8.97 -2.24
CA VAL A 104 5.88 -8.68 -3.62
C VAL A 104 6.61 -9.67 -4.51
N LEU A 105 5.86 -10.52 -5.21
CA LEU A 105 6.38 -11.54 -6.11
C LEU A 105 6.48 -11.01 -7.55
N GLU A 106 5.46 -10.25 -7.95
CA GLU A 106 5.39 -9.51 -9.21
C GLU A 106 5.01 -8.07 -8.86
N THR A 107 5.56 -7.07 -9.56
CA THR A 107 5.30 -5.65 -9.25
C THR A 107 3.82 -5.40 -8.99
N THR A 108 3.50 -5.07 -7.75
CA THR A 108 2.12 -4.95 -7.27
C THR A 108 1.72 -3.49 -7.30
N ARG A 109 0.55 -3.19 -7.87
CA ARG A 109 -0.09 -1.89 -7.79
C ARG A 109 -1.44 -2.01 -7.10
N LYS A 110 -1.75 -1.10 -6.20
CA LYS A 110 -3.01 -1.06 -5.45
C LYS A 110 -3.58 0.35 -5.37
N GLU A 111 -4.89 0.44 -5.30
CA GLU A 111 -5.57 1.58 -4.68
C GLU A 111 -5.57 1.40 -3.17
N TYR A 112 -5.46 2.49 -2.44
CA TYR A 112 -5.58 2.49 -0.99
C TYR A 112 -6.48 3.61 -0.47
N VAL A 113 -7.06 3.37 0.69
CA VAL A 113 -7.60 4.40 1.57
C VAL A 113 -7.07 4.13 2.97
N ILE A 114 -6.39 5.12 3.56
CA ILE A 114 -5.83 5.04 4.91
C ILE A 114 -6.60 5.98 5.82
N LYS A 115 -6.85 5.52 7.05
CA LYS A 115 -7.30 6.31 8.17
C LYS A 115 -6.35 6.09 9.35
N LEU A 116 -5.63 7.16 9.73
CA LEU A 116 -4.82 7.21 10.95
C LEU A 116 -5.70 7.21 12.22
#